data_AF-A0A6I7PYI4-F1
#
_entry.id   AF-A0A6I7PYI4-F1
#
_cell.length_a   1.000
_cell.length_b   1.000
_cell.length_c   1.000
_cell.angle_alpha   90.00
_cell.angle_beta   90.00
_cell.angle_gamma   90.00
#
_symmetry.space_group_name_H-M   'P 1'
#
loop_
_entity.id
_entity.type
_entity.pdbx_description
1 polymer ?
#
loop_
_entity_poly.entity_id
_entity_poly.type
_entity_poly.pdbx_seq_one_letter_code
_entity_poly.pdbx_strand_id
1 'polypeptide(L)'
;MPTAADDDTVTPVTVQILDKDYRIACAPLEQPGLMECARLLDRRMREVRQNGRVIGADRIAVMAALNLAYDLMQQRDNNAGATPRLQKLQRRVGEALKGPAGQHLSSEASGRPLDASNESV
;
A
#
# COMPACT_ATOMS: atom_id res chain seq x y z
N MET A 1 7.96 27.78 32.86
CA MET A 1 7.46 27.43 31.52
C MET A 1 8.65 26.92 30.72
N PRO A 2 8.85 25.60 30.54
CA PRO A 2 9.89 25.10 29.64
C PRO A 2 9.39 25.20 28.20
N THR A 3 10.25 25.73 27.34
CA THR A 3 10.04 25.99 25.92
C THR A 3 10.02 24.71 25.10
N ALA A 4 9.12 24.63 24.13
CA ALA A 4 8.89 23.50 23.22
C ALA A 4 10.00 23.30 22.17
N ALA A 5 11.27 23.27 22.57
CA ALA A 5 12.42 23.24 21.65
C ALA A 5 13.42 22.09 21.88
N ASP A 6 13.22 21.20 22.87
CA ASP A 6 14.21 20.17 23.24
C ASP A 6 13.91 18.74 22.72
N ASP A 7 12.94 18.56 21.82
CA ASP A 7 12.53 17.22 21.34
C ASP A 7 13.39 16.68 20.16
N ASP A 8 14.39 17.46 19.72
CA ASP A 8 15.26 17.13 18.57
C ASP A 8 16.72 16.85 18.98
N THR A 9 16.94 16.48 20.25
CA THR A 9 18.28 16.11 20.73
C THR A 9 18.67 14.75 20.15
N VAL A 10 19.42 14.78 19.03
CA VAL A 10 19.96 13.59 18.38
C VAL A 10 20.85 12.84 19.36
N THR A 11 20.40 11.66 19.81
CA THR A 11 21.17 10.82 20.73
C THR A 11 21.81 9.66 19.97
N PRO A 12 23.06 9.28 20.31
CA PRO A 12 23.70 8.14 19.67
C PRO A 12 23.08 6.84 20.16
N VAL A 13 22.42 6.12 19.26
CA VAL A 13 21.85 4.79 19.50
C VAL A 13 22.81 3.73 19.01
N THR A 14 23.05 2.70 19.83
CA THR A 14 23.87 1.55 19.44
C THR A 14 22.95 0.42 18.97
N VAL A 15 23.18 -0.09 17.76
CA VAL A 15 22.46 -1.22 17.17
C VAL A 15 23.45 -2.32 16.77
N GLN A 16 23.03 -3.57 16.88
CA GLN A 16 23.87 -4.72 16.52
C GLN A 16 23.36 -5.36 15.23
N ILE A 17 24.24 -5.49 14.23
CA ILE A 17 23.94 -6.01 12.89
C ILE A 17 25.04 -6.99 12.48
N LEU A 18 24.68 -8.23 12.18
CA LEU A 18 25.59 -9.32 11.81
C LEU A 18 26.79 -9.43 12.77
N ASP A 19 26.50 -9.47 14.07
CA ASP A 19 27.48 -9.63 15.15
C ASP A 19 28.48 -8.44 15.27
N LYS A 20 28.13 -7.27 14.69
CA LYS A 20 28.89 -6.02 14.79
C LYS A 20 28.03 -4.91 15.39
N ASP A 21 28.63 -4.07 16.23
CA ASP A 21 27.95 -2.92 16.83
C ASP A 21 28.16 -1.66 16.00
N TYR A 22 27.07 -0.95 15.73
CA TYR A 22 27.04 0.30 14.99
C TYR A 22 26.42 1.40 15.85
N ARG A 23 27.08 2.56 15.91
CA ARG A 23 26.54 3.76 16.57
C ARG A 23 25.98 4.70 15.52
N ILE A 24 24.70 5.00 15.65
CA ILE A 24 23.94 5.83 14.71
C ILE A 24 23.30 6.97 15.50
N ALA A 25 23.51 8.20 15.04
CA ALA A 25 22.83 9.37 15.58
C ALA A 25 21.36 9.32 15.16
N CYS A 26 20.44 9.32 16.11
CA CYS A 26 19.00 9.20 15.85
C CYS A 26 18.21 10.09 16.81
N ALA A 27 17.15 10.73 16.32
CA ALA A 27 16.21 11.44 17.17
C ALA A 27 15.36 10.44 17.99
N PRO A 28 14.90 10.79 19.20
CA PRO A 28 14.14 9.86 20.07
C PRO A 28 12.90 9.27 19.39
N LEU A 29 12.21 10.06 18.56
CA LEU A 29 11.01 9.64 17.83
C LEU A 29 11.29 8.59 16.76
N GLU A 30 12.49 8.60 16.16
CA GLU A 30 12.88 7.71 15.07
C GLU A 30 13.58 6.43 15.56
N GLN A 31 14.05 6.41 16.81
CA GLN A 31 14.70 5.27 17.44
C GLN A 31 13.97 3.92 17.23
N PRO A 32 12.64 3.80 17.42
CA PRO A 32 11.96 2.52 17.20
C PRO A 32 12.04 2.06 15.74
N GLY A 33 11.90 2.98 14.78
CA GLY A 33 12.02 2.68 13.36
C GLY A 33 13.43 2.24 12.98
N LEU A 34 14.46 2.90 13.53
CA LEU A 34 15.86 2.50 13.33
C LEU A 34 16.13 1.09 13.87
N MET A 35 15.60 0.76 15.06
CA MET A 35 15.77 -0.56 15.67
C MET A 35 15.12 -1.66 14.84
N GLU A 36 13.95 -1.39 14.28
CA GLU A 36 13.25 -2.30 13.38
C GLU A 36 14.01 -2.50 12.06
N CYS A 37 14.50 -1.41 11.45
CA CYS A 37 15.37 -1.46 10.27
C CYS A 37 16.64 -2.28 10.53
N ALA A 38 17.30 -2.09 11.67
CA ALA A 38 18.50 -2.83 12.05
C ALA A 38 18.23 -4.33 12.19
N ARG A 39 17.11 -4.71 12.84
CA ARG A 39 16.68 -6.11 12.95
C ARG A 39 16.36 -6.74 11.60
N LEU A 40 15.68 -5.99 10.73
CA LEU A 40 15.35 -6.44 9.38
C LEU A 40 16.63 -6.70 8.57
N LEU A 41 17.58 -5.77 8.62
CA LEU A 41 18.87 -5.91 7.95
C LEU A 41 19.68 -7.09 8.49
N ASP A 42 19.79 -7.25 9.81
CA ASP A 42 20.47 -8.38 10.45
C ASP A 42 19.91 -9.72 9.97
N ARG A 43 18.58 -9.85 9.96
CA ARG A 43 17.90 -11.05 9.44
C ARG A 43 18.28 -11.34 8.00
N ARG A 44 18.22 -10.34 7.11
CA ARG A 44 18.57 -10.54 5.69
C ARG A 44 20.05 -10.89 5.49
N MET A 45 20.94 -10.27 6.25
CA MET A 45 22.36 -10.61 6.21
C MET A 45 22.62 -12.05 6.68
N ARG A 46 21.91 -12.52 7.71
CA ARG A 46 21.98 -13.92 8.17
C ARG A 46 21.43 -14.90 7.13
N GLU A 47 20.31 -14.58 6.47
CA GLU A 47 19.75 -15.39 5.36
C GLU A 47 20.76 -15.52 4.20
N VAL A 48 21.37 -14.41 3.77
CA VAL A 48 22.39 -14.42 2.71
C VAL A 48 23.62 -15.23 3.12
N ARG A 49 24.05 -15.12 4.39
CA ARG A 49 25.17 -15.90 4.95
C ARG A 49 24.86 -17.40 4.98
N GLN A 50 23.65 -17.78 5.38
CA GLN A 50 23.21 -19.19 5.47
C GLN A 50 23.12 -19.86 4.10
N ASN A 51 22.76 -19.11 3.05
CA ASN A 51 22.73 -19.63 1.68
C ASN A 51 24.11 -20.02 1.13
N GLY A 52 25.21 -19.66 1.81
CA GLY A 52 26.57 -20.12 1.49
C GLY A 52 27.16 -19.64 0.16
N ARG A 53 26.38 -18.92 -0.66
CA ARG A 53 26.78 -18.47 -2.01
C ARG A 53 27.68 -17.23 -2.00
N VAL A 54 27.68 -16.48 -0.90
CA VAL A 54 28.39 -15.21 -0.77
C VAL A 54 29.27 -15.25 0.48
N ILE A 55 30.57 -15.04 0.31
CA ILE A 55 31.56 -15.08 1.38
C ILE A 55 32.10 -13.65 1.58
N GLY A 56 32.11 -13.19 2.84
CA GLY A 56 32.60 -11.87 3.25
C GLY A 56 31.48 -10.95 3.72
N ALA A 57 31.66 -10.34 4.90
CA ALA A 57 30.66 -9.48 5.55
C ALA A 57 30.22 -8.30 4.66
N ASP A 58 31.17 -7.67 3.94
CA ASP A 58 30.86 -6.54 3.06
C ASP A 58 29.96 -6.95 1.90
N ARG A 59 30.25 -8.09 1.26
CA ARG A 59 29.43 -8.62 0.17
C ARG A 59 28.05 -9.06 0.66
N ILE A 60 27.99 -9.66 1.85
CA ILE A 60 26.72 -10.02 2.51
C ILE A 60 25.88 -8.76 2.76
N ALA A 61 26.49 -7.67 3.23
CA ALA A 61 25.81 -6.39 3.47
C ALA A 61 25.23 -5.82 2.18
N VAL A 62 26.02 -5.78 1.10
CA VAL A 62 25.57 -5.29 -0.21
C VAL A 62 24.42 -6.13 -0.76
N MET A 63 24.52 -7.45 -0.68
CA MET A 63 23.46 -8.36 -1.16
C MET A 63 22.18 -8.23 -0.33
N ALA A 64 22.30 -8.11 1.00
CA ALA A 64 21.16 -7.89 1.87
C ALA A 64 20.47 -6.55 1.58
N ALA A 65 21.23 -5.48 1.38
CA ALA A 65 20.71 -4.16 1.01
C ALA A 65 19.98 -4.19 -0.35
N LEU A 66 20.55 -4.86 -1.35
CA LEU A 66 19.91 -5.04 -2.66
C LEU A 66 18.59 -5.82 -2.56
N ASN A 67 18.55 -6.89 -1.78
CA ASN A 67 17.34 -7.67 -1.57
C ASN A 67 16.24 -6.84 -0.90
N LEU A 68 16.60 -6.03 0.10
CA LEU A 68 15.65 -5.15 0.77
C LEU A 68 15.12 -4.05 -0.16
N ALA A 69 16.00 -3.44 -0.97
CA ALA A 69 15.59 -2.44 -1.95
C ALA A 69 14.63 -3.05 -2.99
N TYR A 70 14.91 -4.28 -3.45
CA TYR A 70 14.05 -5.01 -4.37
C TYR A 70 12.66 -5.29 -3.75
N ASP A 71 12.61 -5.75 -2.50
CA ASP A 71 11.35 -6.01 -1.80
C ASP A 71 10.50 -4.74 -1.67
N LEU A 72 11.12 -3.59 -1.36
CA LEU A 72 10.43 -2.30 -1.29
C LEU A 72 9.84 -1.87 -2.64
N MET A 73 10.59 -2.07 -3.73
CA MET A 73 10.10 -1.80 -5.09
C MET A 73 8.92 -2.72 -5.45
N GLN A 74 9.04 -4.01 -5.17
CA GLN A 74 7.99 -5.01 -5.42
C GLN A 74 6.69 -4.67 -4.65
N GLN A 75 6.82 -4.25 -3.39
CA GLN A 75 5.66 -3.82 -2.58
C GLN A 75 4.98 -2.59 -3.16
N ARG A 76 5.74 -1.61 -3.65
CA ARG A 76 5.21 -0.40 -4.30
C ARG A 76 4.45 -0.75 -5.58
N ASP A 77 5.00 -1.64 -6.41
CA ASP A 77 4.36 -2.07 -7.65
C ASP A 77 3.07 -2.88 -7.39
N ASN A 78 3.10 -3.76 -6.39
CA ASN A 78 1.92 -4.51 -5.96
C ASN A 78 0.81 -3.58 -5.46
N ASN A 79 1.16 -2.54 -4.70
CA ASN A 79 0.21 -1.54 -4.24
C ASN A 79 -0.34 -0.69 -5.40
N ALA A 80 0.50 -0.35 -6.39
CA ALA A 80 0.04 0.33 -7.61
C ALA A 80 -0.99 -0.51 -8.40
N GLY A 81 -0.85 -1.84 -8.40
CA GLY A 81 -1.83 -2.77 -8.98
C GLY A 81 -3.13 -2.93 -8.17
N ALA A 82 -3.13 -2.62 -6.88
CA ALA A 82 -4.34 -2.68 -6.03
C ALA A 82 -5.32 -1.53 -6.35
N THR A 83 -4.82 -0.34 -6.64
CA THR A 83 -5.61 0.85 -6.98
C THR A 83 -6.59 0.65 -8.15
N PRO A 84 -6.19 0.14 -9.34
CA PRO A 84 -7.12 -0.09 -10.44
C PRO A 84 -8.14 -1.20 -10.12
N ARG A 85 -7.76 -2.19 -9.31
CA ARG A 85 -8.68 -3.26 -8.89
C ARG A 85 -9.76 -2.73 -7.94
N LEU A 86 -9.39 -1.84 -7.01
CA LEU A 86 -10.31 -1.13 -6.12
C LEU A 86 -11.24 -0.21 -6.91
N GLN A 87 -10.74 0.56 -7.87
CA GLN A 87 -11.57 1.39 -8.76
C GLN A 87 -12.58 0.56 -9.55
N LYS A 88 -12.15 -0.59 -10.09
CA LYS A 88 -13.05 -1.50 -10.80
C LYS A 88 -14.13 -2.06 -9.88
N LEU A 89 -13.81 -2.35 -8.63
CA LEU A 89 -14.77 -2.81 -7.63
C LEU A 89 -15.76 -1.69 -7.26
N GLN A 90 -15.26 -0.47 -7.01
CA GLN A 90 -16.09 0.72 -6.73
C GLN A 90 -17.06 1.00 -7.87
N ARG A 91 -16.61 0.91 -9.14
CA ARG A 91 -17.48 1.09 -10.30
C ARG A 91 -18.62 0.08 -10.33
N ARG A 92 -18.31 -1.22 -10.11
CA ARG A 92 -19.32 -2.28 -10.08
C ARG A 92 -20.33 -2.10 -8.95
N VAL A 93 -19.89 -1.66 -7.77
CA VAL A 93 -20.78 -1.33 -6.66
C VAL A 93 -21.68 -0.15 -7.04
N GLY A 94 -21.13 0.91 -7.63
CA GLY A 94 -21.92 2.06 -8.10
C GLY A 94 -22.95 1.71 -9.19
N GLU A 95 -22.59 0.82 -10.12
CA GLU A 95 -23.50 0.30 -11.16
C GLU A 95 -24.62 -0.56 -10.55
N ALA A 96 -24.29 -1.44 -9.60
CA ALA A 96 -25.27 -2.28 -8.92
C ALA A 96 -26.27 -1.47 -8.08
N LEU A 97 -25.80 -0.41 -7.42
CA LEU A 97 -26.65 0.52 -6.68
C LEU A 97 -27.52 1.41 -7.59
N LYS A 98 -27.11 1.61 -8.85
CA LYS A 98 -27.91 2.30 -9.89
C LYS A 98 -28.89 1.39 -10.65
N GLY A 99 -28.93 0.08 -10.34
CA GLY A 99 -29.91 -0.88 -10.87
C GLY A 99 -31.36 -0.60 -10.44
N PRO A 100 -32.36 -1.25 -11.06
CA PRO A 100 -33.52 -0.66 -11.72
C PRO A 100 -34.66 -0.20 -10.79
N ALA A 101 -34.40 0.74 -9.87
CA ALA A 101 -35.46 1.35 -9.05
C ALA A 101 -36.08 2.63 -9.68
N GLY A 102 -35.67 3.04 -10.89
CA GLY A 102 -35.99 4.37 -11.43
C GLY A 102 -36.63 4.46 -12.82
N GLN A 103 -37.03 3.36 -13.47
CA GLN A 103 -37.46 3.40 -14.89
C GLN A 103 -38.91 3.00 -15.18
N HIS A 104 -39.81 2.91 -14.20
CA HIS A 104 -41.21 2.51 -14.44
C HIS A 104 -42.29 3.62 -14.36
N LEU A 105 -41.94 4.90 -14.22
CA LEU A 105 -42.96 5.95 -13.95
C LEU A 105 -43.17 6.99 -15.07
N SER A 106 -42.81 6.72 -16.33
CA SER A 106 -43.04 7.71 -17.41
C SER A 106 -43.28 7.11 -18.80
N SER A 107 -44.17 6.12 -18.94
CA SER A 107 -44.62 5.70 -20.28
C SER A 107 -46.07 5.16 -20.29
N GLU A 108 -47.02 5.98 -19.85
CA GLU A 108 -48.45 5.79 -20.16
C GLU A 108 -49.08 7.17 -20.46
N ALA A 109 -48.70 7.76 -21.60
CA ALA A 109 -49.52 8.75 -22.30
C ALA A 109 -48.81 9.14 -23.61
N SER A 110 -48.91 8.32 -24.65
CA SER A 110 -49.07 8.80 -26.04
C SER A 110 -49.11 7.63 -27.03
N GLY A 111 -50.24 7.49 -27.72
CA GLY A 111 -50.47 6.57 -28.85
C GLY A 111 -51.69 5.69 -28.61
N ARG A 112 -52.76 5.70 -29.41
CA ARG A 112 -53.00 6.14 -30.79
C ARG A 112 -54.51 6.40 -30.99
N PRO A 113 -54.92 7.26 -31.93
CA PRO A 113 -56.29 7.31 -32.42
C PRO A 113 -56.45 6.33 -33.58
N LEU A 114 -57.32 5.32 -33.49
CA LEU A 114 -57.70 4.49 -34.64
C LEU A 114 -59.14 3.94 -34.47
N ASP A 115 -60.04 4.58 -35.19
CA ASP A 115 -61.18 4.02 -35.92
C ASP A 115 -62.17 3.09 -35.17
N ALA A 116 -63.34 3.62 -34.86
CA ALA A 116 -64.54 2.84 -34.67
C ALA A 116 -65.60 3.36 -35.64
N SER A 117 -65.79 2.58 -36.70
CA SER A 117 -66.95 2.61 -37.57
C SER A 117 -68.23 2.75 -36.74
N ASN A 118 -68.99 3.82 -36.97
CA ASN A 118 -70.38 3.89 -36.54
C ASN A 118 -71.27 3.81 -37.78
N GLU A 119 -71.50 2.57 -38.20
CA GLU A 119 -72.67 2.19 -38.98
C GLU A 119 -73.87 2.22 -38.02
N SER A 120 -74.86 3.10 -38.28
CA SER A 120 -76.30 2.85 -38.02
C SER A 120 -77.15 4.12 -38.20
N VAL A 121 -78.09 3.99 -39.13
CA VAL A 121 -79.33 4.75 -39.42
C VAL A 121 -79.23 6.05 -40.21
#